data_AF-A0A3D0L9D8-F1
#
_entry.id   AF-A0A3D0L9D8-F1
#
_cell.length_a   1.000
_cell.length_b   1.000
_cell.length_c   1.000
_cell.angle_alpha   90.00
_cell.angle_beta   90.00
_cell.angle_gamma   90.00
#
_symmetry.space_group_name_H-M   'P 1'
#
loop_
_entity.id
_entity.type
_entity.pdbx_description
1 polymer ?
#
loop_
_entity_poly.entity_id
_entity_poly.type
_entity_poly.pdbx_seq_one_letter_code
_entity_poly.pdbx_strand_id
1 'polypeptide(L)'
;EIGAKIAEKWNFPPVISNVIRYHHEPNEAPDEQKKLASIIYMADLLAHDQDGSAGYFQGDTEIMQQFSIQSEEDFNNLSDKLNKAFRREKR
;
A
#
# COMPACT_ATOMS: atom_id res chain seq x y z
N GLU A 1 2.09 6.57 12.43
CA GLU A 1 1.54 7.43 13.51
C GLU A 1 1.66 8.95 13.30
N ILE A 2 2.84 9.54 13.08
CA ILE A 2 3.00 11.01 13.00
C ILE A 2 2.18 11.63 11.85
N GLY A 3 2.20 11.01 10.67
CA GLY A 3 1.45 11.49 9.50
C GLY A 3 -0.06 11.60 9.74
N ALA A 4 -0.64 10.66 10.48
CA ALA A 4 -2.07 10.66 10.82
C ALA A 4 -2.43 11.86 11.73
N LYS A 5 -1.59 12.15 12.73
CA LYS A 5 -1.78 13.32 13.61
C LYS A 5 -1.66 14.65 12.84
N ILE A 6 -0.78 14.71 11.83
CA ILE A 6 -0.68 15.88 10.95
C ILE A 6 -1.96 16.02 10.12
N ALA A 7 -2.45 14.94 9.51
CA ALA A 7 -3.69 14.94 8.73
C ALA A 7 -4.90 15.37 9.57
N GLU A 8 -5.01 14.88 10.81
CA GLU A 8 -6.02 15.32 11.79
C GLU A 8 -5.89 16.82 12.08
N LYS A 9 -4.68 17.32 12.32
CA LYS A 9 -4.43 18.74 12.59
C LYS A 9 -4.77 19.64 11.40
N TRP A 10 -4.63 19.13 10.18
CA TRP A 10 -5.03 19.81 8.95
C TRP A 10 -6.52 19.63 8.60
N ASN A 11 -7.28 18.98 9.48
CA ASN A 11 -8.72 18.76 9.34
C ASN A 11 -9.09 17.95 8.08
N PHE A 12 -8.24 16.98 7.71
CA PHE A 12 -8.57 16.01 6.66
C PHE A 12 -9.70 15.09 7.10
N PRO A 13 -10.49 14.53 6.15
CA PRO A 13 -11.52 13.55 6.47
C PRO A 13 -10.98 12.38 7.30
N PRO A 14 -11.74 11.85 8.28
CA PRO A 14 -11.29 10.77 9.16
C PRO A 14 -10.78 9.53 8.41
N VAL A 15 -11.38 9.21 7.26
CA VAL A 15 -10.95 8.10 6.40
C VAL A 15 -9.49 8.26 5.94
N ILE A 16 -9.06 9.48 5.60
CA ILE A 16 -7.68 9.72 5.16
C ILE A 16 -6.72 9.56 6.34
N SER A 17 -7.05 10.17 7.47
CA SER A 17 -6.23 10.08 8.69
C SER A 17 -6.08 8.64 9.18
N ASN A 18 -7.16 7.85 9.13
CA ASN A 18 -7.13 6.44 9.52
C ASN A 18 -6.31 5.58 8.55
N VAL A 19 -6.46 5.79 7.24
CA VAL A 19 -5.64 5.05 6.27
C VAL A 19 -4.15 5.36 6.44
N ILE A 20 -3.79 6.63 6.66
CA ILE A 20 -2.40 7.02 7.00
C ILE A 20 -1.97 6.37 8.32
N ARG A 21 -2.88 6.18 9.28
CA ARG A 21 -2.55 5.54 10.56
C ARG A 21 -2.24 4.05 10.39
N TYR A 22 -3.07 3.33 9.63
CA TYR A 22 -3.08 1.86 9.57
C TYR A 22 -2.44 1.28 8.31
N HIS A 23 -1.85 2.08 7.41
CA HIS A 23 -1.27 1.54 6.16
C HIS A 23 -0.11 0.56 6.34
N HIS A 24 0.52 0.44 7.52
CA HIS A 24 1.49 -0.63 7.80
C HIS A 24 0.86 -1.85 8.50
N GLU A 25 -0.31 -1.67 9.11
CA GLU A 25 -1.07 -2.72 9.82
C GLU A 25 -2.56 -2.66 9.39
N PRO A 26 -2.90 -2.96 8.12
CA PRO A 26 -4.26 -2.79 7.62
C PRO A 26 -5.34 -3.55 8.37
N ASN A 27 -4.98 -4.67 9.02
CA ASN A 27 -5.89 -5.48 9.82
C ASN A 27 -6.38 -4.78 11.09
N GLU A 28 -5.65 -3.77 11.57
CA GLU A 28 -6.02 -2.97 12.75
C GLU A 28 -6.90 -1.76 12.38
N ALA A 29 -7.15 -1.51 11.08
CA ALA A 29 -8.05 -0.46 10.64
C ALA A 29 -9.51 -0.78 10.95
N PRO A 30 -10.41 0.23 11.07
CA PRO A 30 -11.84 0.00 11.10
C PRO A 30 -12.32 -0.82 9.90
N ASP A 31 -13.29 -1.72 10.07
CA ASP A 31 -13.70 -2.69 9.04
C ASP A 31 -14.04 -2.03 7.69
N GLU A 32 -14.73 -0.89 7.71
CA GLU A 32 -15.09 -0.11 6.52
C GLU A 32 -13.87 0.43 5.75
N GLN A 33 -12.71 0.50 6.39
CA GLN A 33 -11.49 1.13 5.89
C GLN A 33 -10.35 0.14 5.69
N LYS A 34 -10.45 -1.10 6.20
CA LYS A 34 -9.45 -2.16 6.03
C LYS A 34 -9.02 -2.32 4.58
N LYS A 35 -9.98 -2.43 3.66
CA LYS A 35 -9.68 -2.57 2.23
C LYS A 35 -8.87 -1.40 1.68
N LEU A 36 -9.17 -0.17 2.10
CA LEU A 36 -8.45 1.01 1.64
C LEU A 36 -7.05 1.07 2.25
N ALA A 37 -6.90 0.74 3.53
CA ALA A 37 -5.60 0.59 4.17
C ALA A 37 -4.74 -0.48 3.48
N SER A 38 -5.32 -1.63 3.12
CA SER A 38 -4.64 -2.70 2.37
C SER A 38 -4.18 -2.24 0.98
N ILE A 39 -4.95 -1.40 0.29
CA ILE A 39 -4.54 -0.83 -1.01
C ILE A 39 -3.32 0.08 -0.83
N ILE A 40 -3.33 0.95 0.20
CA ILE A 40 -2.20 1.84 0.46
C ILE A 40 -0.97 1.06 0.91
N TYR A 41 -1.13 0.03 1.74
CA TYR A 41 -0.07 -0.91 2.09
C TYR A 41 0.60 -1.51 0.85
N MET A 42 -0.19 -2.05 -0.08
CA MET A 42 0.34 -2.62 -1.31
C MET A 42 1.05 -1.60 -2.19
N ALA A 43 0.49 -0.39 -2.29
CA ALA A 43 1.11 0.69 -3.06
C ALA A 43 2.47 1.11 -2.47
N ASP A 44 2.57 1.19 -1.15
CA ASP A 44 3.81 1.52 -0.42
C ASP A 44 4.87 0.43 -0.61
N LEU A 45 4.49 -0.84 -0.43
CA LEU A 45 5.36 -1.99 -0.66
C LEU A 45 5.91 -2.03 -2.10
N LEU A 46 5.05 -1.79 -3.10
CA LEU A 46 5.46 -1.76 -4.51
C LEU A 46 6.33 -0.55 -4.84
N ALA A 47 6.13 0.60 -4.18
CA ALA A 47 7.01 1.75 -4.34
C ALA A 47 8.41 1.47 -3.82
N HIS A 48 8.52 0.82 -2.66
CA HIS A 48 9.79 0.37 -2.07
C HIS A 48 10.45 -0.78 -2.83
N ASP A 49 9.67 -1.67 -3.46
CA ASP A 49 10.23 -2.65 -4.41
C ASP A 49 10.92 -1.96 -5.60
N GLN A 50 10.27 -0.93 -6.16
CA GLN A 50 10.79 -0.20 -7.33
C GLN A 50 12.04 0.65 -7.05
N ASP A 51 12.26 1.04 -5.80
CA ASP A 51 13.49 1.73 -5.36
C ASP A 51 14.57 0.77 -4.80
N GLY A 52 14.24 -0.52 -4.65
CA GLY A 52 15.13 -1.58 -4.18
C GLY A 52 15.25 -1.68 -2.66
N SER A 53 14.39 -1.01 -1.89
CA SER A 53 14.41 -1.05 -0.41
C SER A 53 13.49 -2.10 0.21
N ALA A 54 12.55 -2.67 -0.55
CA ALA A 54 11.72 -3.80 -0.14
C ALA A 54 11.51 -4.80 -1.29
N GLY A 55 10.73 -5.85 -1.04
CA GLY A 55 10.34 -6.84 -2.03
C GLY A 55 9.26 -7.78 -1.49
N TYR A 56 8.91 -8.81 -2.27
CA TYR A 56 7.83 -9.75 -1.97
C TYR A 56 7.89 -10.34 -0.55
N PHE A 57 9.09 -10.74 -0.10
CA PHE A 57 9.27 -11.41 1.20
C PHE A 57 9.06 -10.49 2.42
N GLN A 58 8.99 -9.18 2.22
CA GLN A 58 8.66 -8.21 3.28
C GLN A 58 7.15 -7.93 3.37
N GLY A 59 6.37 -8.38 2.38
CA GLY A 59 4.93 -8.21 2.33
C GLY A 59 4.18 -9.18 3.25
N ASP A 60 3.06 -8.71 3.80
CA ASP A 60 2.08 -9.54 4.50
C ASP A 60 1.35 -10.44 3.49
N THR A 61 1.47 -11.75 3.69
CA THR A 61 0.92 -12.74 2.76
C THR A 61 -0.61 -12.72 2.71
N GLU A 62 -1.28 -12.48 3.83
CA GLU A 62 -2.75 -12.45 3.87
C GLU A 62 -3.28 -11.23 3.11
N ILE A 63 -2.60 -10.09 3.23
CA ILE A 63 -2.96 -8.88 2.49
C ILE A 63 -2.67 -9.07 0.99
N MET A 64 -1.51 -9.63 0.62
CA MET A 64 -1.18 -9.90 -0.79
C MET A 64 -2.19 -10.84 -1.46
N GLN A 65 -2.65 -11.88 -0.74
CA GLN A 65 -3.68 -12.79 -1.23
C GLN A 65 -5.02 -12.10 -1.52
N GLN A 66 -5.39 -11.05 -0.77
CA GLN A 66 -6.60 -10.24 -1.07
C GLN A 66 -6.54 -9.57 -2.45
N PHE A 67 -5.33 -9.35 -2.97
CA PHE A 67 -5.07 -8.78 -4.30
C PHE A 67 -4.68 -9.83 -5.34
N SER A 68 -4.93 -11.11 -5.06
CA SER A 68 -4.59 -12.24 -5.95
C SER A 68 -3.08 -12.36 -6.25
N ILE A 69 -2.23 -11.92 -5.32
CA ILE A 69 -0.78 -12.13 -5.37
C ILE A 69 -0.49 -13.35 -4.51
N GLN A 70 -0.17 -14.48 -5.15
CA GLN A 70 0.06 -15.76 -4.47
C GLN A 70 1.52 -16.20 -4.53
N SER A 71 2.33 -15.51 -5.33
CA SER A 71 3.73 -15.83 -5.57
C SER A 71 4.57 -14.56 -5.77
N GLU A 72 5.89 -14.72 -5.63
CA GLU A 72 6.86 -13.69 -6.00
C GLU A 72 6.76 -13.31 -7.48
N GLU A 73 6.41 -14.27 -8.35
CA GLU A 73 6.18 -14.02 -9.77
C GLU A 73 4.98 -13.08 -10.00
N ASP A 74 3.85 -13.31 -9.32
CA ASP A 74 2.68 -12.43 -9.41
C ASP A 74 3.02 -11.00 -8.96
N PHE A 75 3.76 -10.89 -7.86
CA PHE A 75 4.20 -9.62 -7.31
C PHE A 75 5.11 -8.86 -8.28
N ASN A 76 6.15 -9.52 -8.79
CA ASN A 76 7.10 -8.94 -9.74
C ASN A 76 6.39 -8.52 -11.04
N ASN A 77 5.48 -9.35 -11.56
CA ASN A 77 4.69 -9.02 -12.75
C ASN A 77 3.82 -7.78 -12.54
N LEU A 78 3.21 -7.62 -11.36
CA LEU A 78 2.43 -6.44 -11.02
C LEU A 78 3.31 -5.19 -10.89
N SER A 79 4.43 -5.28 -10.17
CA SER A 79 5.38 -4.18 -9.99
C SER A 79 5.89 -3.67 -11.33
N ASP A 80 6.33 -4.58 -12.20
CA ASP A 80 6.78 -4.28 -13.57
C ASP A 80 5.71 -3.58 -14.40
N LYS A 81 4.48 -4.09 -14.36
CA LYS A 81 3.36 -3.55 -15.13
C LYS A 81 3.04 -2.11 -14.69
N LEU A 82 3.01 -1.86 -13.38
CA LEU A 82 2.74 -0.53 -12.83
C LEU A 82 3.87 0.45 -13.12
N ASN A 83 5.14 0.03 -12.97
CA ASN A 83 6.29 0.86 -13.29
C ASN A 83 6.31 1.25 -14.78
N LYS A 84 6.05 0.30 -15.68
CA LYS A 84 5.90 0.58 -17.13
C LYS A 84 4.77 1.56 -17.41
N ALA A 85 3.61 1.42 -16.76
CA ALA A 85 2.49 2.34 -16.91
C ALA A 85 2.83 3.76 -16.42
N PHE A 86 3.42 3.89 -15.23
CA PHE A 86 3.85 5.17 -14.67
C PHE A 86 4.87 5.89 -15.56
N ARG A 87 5.89 5.17 -16.05
CA ARG A 87 6.90 5.73 -16.98
C ARG A 87 6.30 6.19 -18.31
N ARG A 88 5.20 5.59 -18.76
CA ARG A 88 4.50 6.00 -19.98
C ARG A 88 3.73 7.30 -19.77
N GLU A 89 3.09 7.48 -18.62
CA GLU A 89 2.34 8.71 -18.29
C GLU A 89 3.25 9.91 -17.95
N LYS A 90 4.48 9.65 -17.49
CA LYS A 90 5.46 10.69 -17.19
C LYS A 90 6.12 11.31 -18.44
N ARG A 91 5.84 10.78 -19.63
CA ARG A 91 6.30 11.32 -20.93
C ARG A 91 5.26 12.25 -21.52
#